data_AF-A0A850T1C5-F1
#
_entry.id   AF-A0A850T1C5-F1
#
_cell.length_a   1.000
_cell.length_b   1.000
_cell.length_c   1.000
_cell.angle_alpha   90.00
_cell.angle_beta   90.00
_cell.angle_gamma   90.00
#
_symmetry.space_group_name_H-M   'P 1'
#
loop_
_entity.id
_entity.type
_entity.pdbx_description
1 polymer ?
#
loop_
_entity_poly.entity_id
_entity_poly.type
_entity_poly.pdbx_seq_one_letter_code
_entity_poly.pdbx_strand_id
1 'polypeptide(L)' 'MDKKIEKVRQEAHESLPPSIKDSLTPEEKEMFLTAEEWPDSLFSKLDEFITKE' A
#
# COMPACT_ATOMS: atom_id res chain seq x y z
N MET A 1 0.30 -2.49 -19.08
CA MET A 1 0.55 -2.73 -17.65
C MET A 1 2.02 -2.44 -17.39
N ASP A 2 2.27 -1.20 -16.99
CA ASP A 2 3.60 -0.59 -16.90
C ASP A 2 4.42 -1.21 -15.78
N LYS A 3 5.36 -2.09 -16.13
CA LYS A 3 6.26 -2.81 -15.20
C LYS A 3 7.01 -1.90 -14.21
N LYS A 4 7.11 -0.60 -14.49
CA LYS A 4 7.71 0.38 -13.56
C LYS A 4 6.83 0.66 -12.34
N ILE A 5 5.51 0.68 -12.51
CA ILE A 5 4.56 0.97 -11.42
C ILE A 5 4.55 -0.17 -10.42
N GLU A 6 4.58 -1.40 -10.91
CA GLU A 6 4.59 -2.61 -10.09
C GLU A 6 5.82 -2.64 -9.16
N LYS A 7 6.99 -2.25 -9.68
CA LYS A 7 8.23 -2.18 -8.89
C LYS A 7 8.16 -1.12 -7.78
N VAL A 8 7.72 0.09 -8.11
CA VAL A 8 7.59 1.17 -7.12
C VAL A 8 6.58 0.80 -6.03
N ARG A 9 5.51 0.07 -6.39
CA ARG A 9 4.52 -0.43 -5.43
C ARG A 9 5.06 -1.55 -4.56
N GLN A 10 5.87 -2.45 -5.10
CA GLN A 10 6.57 -3.44 -4.28
C GLN A 10 7.49 -2.76 -3.27
N GLU A 11 8.30 -1.80 -3.72
CA GLU A 11 9.21 -1.03 -2.86
C GLU A 11 8.44 -0.24 -1.78
N ALA A 12 7.30 0.35 -2.14
CA ALA A 12 6.41 1.02 -1.19
C ALA A 12 5.85 0.02 -0.16
N HIS A 13 5.32 -1.13 -0.60
CA HIS A 13 4.77 -2.16 0.29
C HIS A 13 5.84 -2.73 1.23
N GLU A 14 7.07 -2.92 0.77
CA GLU A 14 8.18 -3.36 1.59
C GLU A 14 8.57 -2.33 2.65
N SER A 15 8.52 -1.04 2.28
CA SER A 15 8.80 0.09 3.16
C SER A 15 7.71 0.34 4.20
N LEU A 16 6.51 -0.22 4.03
CA LEU A 16 5.44 -0.10 5.02
C LEU A 16 5.87 -0.71 6.36
N PRO A 17 5.42 -0.14 7.50
CA PRO A 17 5.63 -0.74 8.80
C PRO A 17 4.94 -2.12 8.91
N PRO A 18 5.45 -3.04 9.75
CA PRO A 18 4.78 -4.32 10.01
C PRO A 18 3.34 -4.15 10.47
N SER A 19 3.06 -3.14 11.31
CA SER A 19 1.73 -2.81 11.80
C SER A 19 0.70 -2.53 10.69
N ILE A 20 1.14 -1.91 9.59
CA ILE A 20 0.30 -1.71 8.41
C ILE A 20 0.11 -3.02 7.66
N LYS A 21 1.18 -3.80 7.43
CA LYS A 21 1.10 -5.08 6.71
C LYS A 21 0.18 -6.07 7.41
N ASP A 22 0.17 -6.07 8.74
CA ASP A 22 -0.75 -6.86 9.57
C ASP A 22 -2.18 -6.30 9.56
N SER A 23 -2.37 -4.99 9.35
CA SER A 23 -3.69 -4.35 9.25
C SER A 23 -4.31 -4.45 7.85
N LEU A 24 -3.47 -4.67 6.82
CA LEU A 24 -3.87 -4.86 5.44
C LEU A 24 -4.30 -6.30 5.22
N THR A 25 -5.51 -6.47 4.71
CA THR A 25 -6.00 -7.78 4.27
C THR A 25 -5.31 -8.23 2.98
N PRO A 26 -5.34 -9.53 2.65
CA PRO A 26 -4.78 -10.02 1.39
C PRO A 26 -5.35 -9.33 0.15
N GLU A 27 -6.66 -9.00 0.16
CA GLU A 27 -7.32 -8.25 -0.90
C GLU A 27 -6.81 -6.81 -1.01
N GLU A 28 -6.69 -6.11 0.12
CA GLU A 28 -6.12 -4.75 0.16
C GLU A 28 -4.66 -4.71 -0.30
N LYS A 29 -3.88 -5.74 0.04
CA LYS A 29 -2.49 -5.87 -0.41
C LYS A 29 -2.40 -6.12 -1.92
N GLU A 30 -3.27 -6.95 -2.46
CA GLU A 30 -3.33 -7.17 -3.90
C GLU A 30 -3.72 -5.88 -4.63
N MET A 31 -4.70 -5.14 -4.09
CA MET A 31 -5.04 -3.81 -4.61
C MET A 31 -3.88 -2.82 -4.49
N PHE A 32 -3.15 -2.82 -3.37
CA PHE A 32 -1.98 -1.96 -3.19
C PHE A 32 -0.94 -2.20 -4.29
N LEU A 33 -0.70 -3.46 -4.64
CA LEU A 33 0.33 -3.86 -5.60
C LEU A 33 -0.14 -3.74 -7.06
N THR A 34 -1.41 -4.03 -7.34
CA THR A 34 -1.91 -4.22 -8.72
C THR A 34 -2.99 -3.22 -9.14
N ALA A 35 -3.77 -2.64 -8.22
CA ALA A 35 -4.89 -1.76 -8.58
C ALA A 35 -4.38 -0.47 -9.21
N GLU A 36 -4.97 -0.04 -10.32
CA GLU A 36 -4.52 1.16 -11.03
C GLU A 36 -4.58 2.41 -10.12
N GLU A 37 -5.61 2.50 -9.29
CA GLU A 37 -5.80 3.52 -8.28
C GLU A 37 -6.09 2.88 -6.91
N TRP A 38 -5.58 3.48 -5.84
CA TRP A 38 -5.85 3.02 -4.48
C TRP A 38 -7.15 3.65 -3.97
N PRO A 39 -8.06 2.85 -3.39
CA PRO A 39 -9.27 3.41 -2.81
C PRO A 39 -8.92 4.32 -1.63
N ASP A 40 -9.69 5.39 -1.41
CA ASP A 40 -9.51 6.32 -0.28
C ASP A 40 -9.46 5.60 1.07
N SER A 41 -10.17 4.47 1.19
CA SER A 41 -10.14 3.63 2.39
C SER A 41 -8.74 3.06 2.66
N LEU A 42 -8.02 2.63 1.62
CA LEU A 42 -6.65 2.11 1.75
C LEU A 42 -5.70 3.26 2.07
N PHE A 43 -5.85 4.39 1.38
CA PHE A 43 -5.01 5.56 1.58
C PHE A 43 -5.15 6.14 2.99
N SER A 44 -6.38 6.27 3.50
CA SER A 44 -6.66 6.74 4.87
C SER A 44 -6.04 5.81 5.90
N LYS A 45 -6.14 4.49 5.70
CA LYS A 45 -5.55 3.48 6.57
C LYS A 45 -4.03 3.54 6.58
N LEU A 46 -3.40 4.00 5.50
CA LEU A 46 -1.95 4.21 5.43
C LEU A 46 -1.56 5.55 6.05
N ASP A 47 -2.34 6.62 5.82
CA ASP A 47 -2.11 7.96 6.37
C ASP A 47 -2.12 7.97 7.90
N GLU A 48 -2.97 7.15 8.54
CA GLU A 48 -2.99 6.98 10.00
C GLU A 48 -1.67 6.47 10.59
N PHE A 49 -0.81 5.85 9.78
CA PHE A 49 0.45 5.24 10.22
C PHE A 49 1.69 5.91 9.62
N ILE A 50 1.51 6.78 8.64
CA ILE A 50 2.55 7.72 8.23
C ILE A 50 2.61 8.76 9.35
N THR A 51 3.46 8.52 10.36
CA THR A 51 3.77 9.52 11.38
C THR A 51 4.18 10.81 10.68
N LYS A 52 3.31 11.82 10.72
CA LYS A 52 3.68 13.22 10.48
C LYS A 52 4.61 13.60 11.63
N GLU A 53 5.92 13.52 11.39
CA GLU A 53 6.92 14.18 12.23
C GLU A 53 6.71 15.71 12.17
#